data_AF-A0A3D2C932-F1
#
_entry.id   AF-A0A3D2C932-F1
#
_cell.length_a   1.000
_cell.length_b   1.000
_cell.length_c   1.000
_cell.angle_alpha   90.00
_cell.angle_beta   90.00
_cell.angle_gamma   90.00
#
_symmetry.space_group_name_H-M   'P 1'
#
loop_
_entity.id
_entity.type
_entity.pdbx_description
1 polymer ?
#
loop_
_entity_poly.entity_id
_entity_poly.type
_entity_poly.pdbx_seq_one_letter_code
_entity_poly.pdbx_strand_id
1 'polypeptide(L)' 'MPQRVSKFLLLLAVPLAGRAAPQPDARGTAAPARPYDILSLHLDIEVDPAARTVQGTARYRARVLHDAPLVLNRI' A
#
# COMPACT_ATOMS: atom_id res chain seq x y z
N MET A 1 -23.15 -25.74 55.50
CA MET A 1 -22.03 -25.42 54.59
C MET A 1 -22.40 -25.83 53.17
N PRO A 2 -22.68 -24.88 52.26
CA PRO A 2 -22.72 -25.18 50.83
C PRO A 2 -21.66 -24.38 50.05
N GLN A 3 -20.86 -25.12 49.29
CA GLN A 3 -19.86 -24.64 48.33
C GLN A 3 -20.49 -23.69 47.32
N ARG A 4 -19.98 -22.45 47.21
CA ARG A 4 -20.27 -21.58 46.08
C ARG A 4 -19.24 -21.82 44.99
N VAL A 5 -19.71 -22.51 43.95
CA VAL A 5 -19.03 -22.72 42.68
C VAL A 5 -18.65 -21.36 42.09
N SER A 6 -17.35 -21.12 41.96
CA SER A 6 -16.79 -19.90 41.37
C SER A 6 -17.03 -19.93 39.85
N LYS A 7 -18.02 -19.17 39.37
CA LYS A 7 -18.27 -18.98 37.94
C LYS A 7 -17.27 -17.94 37.42
N PHE A 8 -16.11 -18.40 36.95
CA PHE A 8 -15.20 -17.58 36.16
C PHE A 8 -15.86 -17.29 34.80
N LEU A 9 -16.38 -16.08 34.65
CA LEU A 9 -16.95 -15.59 33.40
C LEU A 9 -15.79 -15.10 32.51
N LEU A 10 -15.35 -15.93 31.58
CA LEU A 10 -14.33 -15.57 30.60
C LEU A 10 -15.01 -14.77 29.47
N LEU A 11 -15.10 -13.46 29.64
CA LEU A 11 -15.52 -12.53 28.59
C LEU A 11 -14.39 -12.44 27.54
N LEU A 12 -14.51 -13.25 26.50
CA LEU A 12 -13.74 -13.13 25.25
C LEU A 12 -14.05 -11.77 24.62
N ALA A 13 -13.20 -10.78 24.90
CA ALA A 13 -13.17 -9.54 24.14
C ALA A 13 -12.67 -9.88 22.73
N VAL A 14 -13.59 -9.98 21.77
CA VAL A 14 -13.27 -9.97 20.34
C VAL A 14 -12.97 -8.52 19.97
N PRO A 15 -11.71 -8.13 19.68
CA PRO A 15 -11.50 -6.84 19.05
C PRO A 15 -12.09 -6.95 17.63
N LEU A 16 -13.18 -6.23 17.39
CA LEU A 16 -13.60 -5.86 16.05
C LEU A 16 -12.35 -5.34 15.33
N ALA A 17 -11.86 -6.07 14.34
CA ALA A 17 -10.86 -5.59 13.41
C ALA A 17 -11.54 -4.50 12.57
N GLY A 18 -11.63 -3.30 13.14
CA GLY A 18 -11.92 -2.08 12.41
C GLY A 18 -10.90 -1.99 11.30
N ARG A 19 -11.38 -2.02 10.06
CA ARG A 19 -10.61 -1.76 8.85
C ARG A 19 -9.78 -0.51 9.12
N ALA A 20 -8.47 -0.67 9.32
CA ALA A 20 -7.59 0.45 9.54
C ALA A 20 -7.76 1.41 8.35
N ALA A 21 -8.12 2.66 8.64
CA ALA A 21 -8.05 3.71 7.64
C ALA A 21 -6.63 3.71 7.07
N PRO A 22 -6.44 3.94 5.75
CA PRO A 22 -5.11 3.93 5.15
C PRO A 22 -4.22 4.89 5.94
N GLN A 23 -3.24 4.32 6.65
CA GLN A 23 -2.38 5.06 7.54
C GLN A 23 -1.52 5.96 6.65
N PRO A 24 -1.54 7.29 6.85
CA PRO A 24 -0.69 8.17 6.07
C PRO A 24 0.76 7.72 6.27
N ASP A 25 1.46 7.49 5.17
CA ASP A 25 2.84 7.04 5.17
C ASP A 25 3.65 7.94 6.12
N ALA A 26 4.36 7.35 7.09
CA ALA A 26 5.00 8.05 8.20
C ALA A 26 6.16 8.98 7.75
N ARG A 27 6.33 9.18 6.44
CA ARG A 27 7.15 10.22 5.82
C ARG A 27 6.40 11.55 5.87
N GLY A 28 6.07 11.98 7.08
CA GLY A 28 5.62 13.33 7.41
C GLY A 28 6.77 14.32 7.31
N THR A 29 7.19 14.63 6.10
CA THR A 29 7.99 15.81 5.75
C THR A 29 7.73 16.05 4.28
N ALA A 30 7.29 17.27 3.93
CA ALA A 30 6.92 17.73 2.60
C ALA A 30 7.42 16.80 1.48
N ALA A 31 6.51 16.00 0.90
CA ALA A 31 6.86 15.16 -0.23
C ALA A 31 7.60 16.05 -1.25
N PRO A 32 8.80 15.65 -1.72
CA PRO A 32 9.60 16.50 -2.59
C PRO A 32 8.74 16.97 -3.75
N ALA A 33 8.88 18.23 -4.15
CA ALA A 33 8.07 18.81 -5.21
C ALA A 33 8.09 17.88 -6.43
N ARG A 34 6.95 17.25 -6.70
CA ARG A 34 6.82 16.27 -7.78
C ARG A 34 6.35 17.05 -9.01
N PRO A 35 7.09 17.04 -10.13
CA PRO A 35 6.62 17.72 -11.34
C PRO A 35 5.37 17.04 -11.94
N TYR A 36 5.13 15.78 -11.61
CA TYR A 36 3.99 15.00 -12.08
C TYR A 36 3.33 14.23 -10.93
N ASP A 37 2.01 14.06 -11.03
CA ASP A 37 1.22 13.14 -10.23
C ASP A 37 0.78 11.95 -11.09
N ILE A 38 1.10 10.72 -10.68
CA ILE A 38 0.74 9.52 -11.44
C ILE A 38 -0.66 9.08 -11.02
N LEU A 39 -1.63 9.24 -11.93
CA LEU A 39 -3.03 8.93 -11.68
C LEU A 39 -3.32 7.44 -11.87
N SER A 40 -2.65 6.79 -12.83
CA SER A 40 -2.78 5.36 -13.06
C SER A 40 -1.52 4.77 -13.69
N LEU A 41 -1.30 3.49 -13.42
CA LEU A 41 -0.24 2.68 -13.99
C LEU A 41 -0.83 1.32 -14.39
N HIS A 42 -0.71 0.98 -15.67
CA HIS A 42 -1.09 -0.30 -16.22
C HIS A 42 0.17 -1.02 -16.67
N LEU A 43 0.36 -2.23 -16.16
CA LEU A 43 1.50 -3.10 -16.45
C LEU A 43 0.97 -4.34 -17.16
N ASP A 44 1.49 -4.58 -18.35
CA ASP A 44 1.33 -5.84 -19.07
C ASP A 44 2.72 -6.49 -19.09
N ILE A 45 2.90 -7.54 -18.29
CA ILE A 45 4.22 -8.14 -18.05
C ILE A 45 4.17 -9.65 -18.26
N GLU A 46 5.23 -10.14 -18.88
CA GLU A 46 5.56 -11.54 -19.00
C GLU A 46 6.83 -11.81 -18.21
N VAL A 47 6.81 -12.88 -17.41
CA VAL A 47 7.92 -13.28 -16.56
C VAL A 47 8.50 -14.57 -17.12
N ASP A 48 9.77 -14.54 -17.51
CA ASP A 48 10.53 -15.74 -17.84
C ASP A 48 11.32 -16.16 -16.58
N PRO A 49 10.89 -17.22 -15.88
CA PRO A 49 11.58 -17.68 -14.68
C PRO A 49 12.92 -18.35 -14.97
N ALA A 50 13.12 -18.90 -16.18
CA ALA A 50 14.37 -19.55 -16.56
C ALA A 50 15.45 -18.51 -16.85
N ALA A 51 15.11 -17.45 -17.59
CA ALA A 51 16.01 -16.32 -17.84
C ALA A 51 16.07 -15.31 -16.68
N ARG A 52 15.15 -15.40 -15.71
CA ARG A 52 14.95 -14.43 -14.62
C ARG A 52 14.73 -13.01 -15.15
N THR A 53 14.03 -12.88 -16.26
CA THR A 53 13.74 -11.60 -16.91
C THR A 53 12.25 -11.30 -16.84
N VAL A 54 11.93 -10.02 -16.65
CA VAL A 54 10.57 -9.49 -16.81
C VAL A 54 10.58 -8.62 -18.06
N GLN A 55 9.69 -8.92 -19.00
CA GLN A 55 9.50 -8.15 -20.22
C GLN A 55 8.05 -7.69 -20.28
N GLY A 56 7.78 -6.60 -21.00
CA GLY A 56 6.41 -6.12 -21.11
C GLY A 56 6.30 -4.64 -21.44
N THR A 57 5.10 -4.11 -21.25
CA THR A 57 4.78 -2.71 -21.47
C THR A 57 4.21 -2.07 -20.21
N ALA A 58 4.63 -0.84 -19.94
CA ALA A 58 4.07 0.00 -18.89
C ALA A 58 3.39 1.21 -19.53
N ARG A 59 2.11 1.42 -19.24
CA ARG A 59 1.35 2.60 -19.64
C ARG A 59 0.97 3.37 -18.39
N TYR A 60 1.30 4.65 -18.33
CA TYR A 60 0.94 5.50 -17.20
C TYR A 60 0.11 6.69 -17.67
N ARG A 61 -0.74 7.20 -16.77
CA ARG A 61 -1.40 8.49 -16.91
C ARG A 61 -0.88 9.41 -15.82
N ALA A 62 -0.33 10.55 -16.22
CA ALA A 62 0.18 11.55 -15.30
C ALA A 62 -0.56 12.89 -15.45
N ARG A 63 -0.69 13.61 -14.35
CA ARG A 63 -1.06 15.03 -14.33
C ARG A 63 0.20 15.85 -14.10
N VAL A 64 0.43 16.84 -14.95
CA VAL A 64 1.52 17.81 -14.77
C VAL A 64 1.15 18.74 -13.62
N LEU A 65 2.05 18.91 -12.66
CA LEU A 65 1.91 19.85 -11.55
C LEU A 65 2.77 21.11 -11.78
N HIS A 66 3.93 20.94 -12.39
CA HIS A 66 4.88 22.00 -12.71
C HIS A 66 5.51 21.75 -14.09
N ASP A 67 5.93 22.82 -14.77
CA ASP A 67 6.64 22.72 -16.04
C ASP A 67 8.08 22.23 -15.80
N ALA A 68 8.25 20.91 -15.84
CA ALA A 68 9.55 20.24 -15.73
C ALA A 68 9.51 18.93 -16.54
N PRO A 69 10.64 18.41 -17.03
CA PRO A 69 10.66 17.17 -17.79
C PRO A 69 10.31 15.96 -16.92
N LEU A 70 9.55 15.01 -17.47
CA LEU A 70 9.32 13.73 -16.82
C LEU A 70 10.60 12.87 -16.91
N VAL A 71 11.13 12.51 -15.74
CA VAL A 71 12.27 11.59 -15.64
C VAL A 71 11.77 10.28 -15.03
N LEU A 72 11.86 9.20 -15.79
CA LEU A 72 11.57 7.84 -15.31
C LEU A 72 12.85 7.23 -14.77
N ASN A 73 12.83 6.77 -13.51
CA ASN A 73 13.96 6.09 -12.92
C ASN A 73 14.04 4.66 -13.47
N ARG A 74 15.15 4.32 -14.13
CA ARG A 74 15.44 2.97 -14.62
C ARG A 74 16.32 2.27 -13.59
N ILE A 75 15.70 1.46 -12.74
CA ILE A 75 16.36 0.64 -11.71
C ILE A 75 16.62 -0.76 -12.26
#